data_AF-A0A6M0G9A5-F1
#
_entry.id   AF-A0A6M0G9A5-F1
#
_cell.length_a   1.000
_cell.length_b   1.000
_cell.length_c   1.000
_cell.angle_alpha   90.00
_cell.angle_beta   90.00
_cell.angle_gamma   90.00
#
_symmetry.space_group_name_H-M   'P 1'
#
loop_
_entity.id
_entity.type
_entity.pdbx_description
1 polymer ?
#
loop_
_entity_poly.entity_id
_entity_poly.type
_entity_poly.pdbx_seq_one_letter_code
_entity_poly.pdbx_strand_id
1 'polypeptide(L)'
;MVQLQPSQSRQKSLPTMYDLPSEDPEEPGLVDEFHDVQPNLLKNTCQSPNYSQKDYFIAKDLNLYYDSEHPLWYKRPDWFLALGAQRSTNQQELRLSYVMWHEVVAPFLVVELLSPGTEDEDLGLTDRKHRKRPTKWEVYEEILQVPYYVIYDRYDNKFRAFVLQSGKYEELELSQGTLWLEELGLGLGLWEGSYEEVKGKWLRFYDAMGNWIPTPEEKVEQERQRADNAEVTIQQLRDRLLQLGVDPNSLP
;
A
#
# COMPACT_ATOMS: atom_id res chain seq x y z
N MET A 1 -68.53 -14.66 -0.98
CA MET A 1 -67.24 -14.83 -1.69
C MET A 1 -66.18 -14.08 -0.89
N VAL A 2 -65.29 -14.81 -0.21
CA VAL A 2 -64.16 -14.23 0.52
C VAL A 2 -63.01 -14.12 -0.48
N GLN A 3 -62.56 -12.91 -0.77
CA GLN A 3 -61.34 -12.69 -1.55
C GLN A 3 -60.13 -13.08 -0.69
N LEU A 4 -59.44 -14.14 -1.09
CA LEU A 4 -58.11 -14.48 -0.60
C LEU A 4 -57.12 -13.48 -1.22
N GLN A 5 -56.53 -12.61 -0.41
CA GLN A 5 -55.32 -11.88 -0.82
C GLN A 5 -54.15 -12.88 -0.89
N PRO A 6 -53.31 -12.81 -1.94
CA PRO A 6 -52.11 -13.65 -1.99
C PRO A 6 -51.16 -13.23 -0.87
N SER A 7 -50.70 -14.21 -0.09
CA SER A 7 -49.62 -14.03 0.86
C SER A 7 -48.36 -13.62 0.09
N GLN A 8 -47.96 -12.36 0.23
CA GLN A 8 -46.63 -11.93 -0.20
C GLN A 8 -45.61 -12.74 0.59
N SER A 9 -44.94 -13.68 -0.08
CA SER A 9 -43.76 -14.31 0.49
C SER A 9 -42.74 -13.22 0.77
N ARG A 10 -42.47 -12.96 2.06
CA ARG A 10 -41.29 -12.21 2.47
C ARG A 10 -40.09 -13.04 2.00
N GLN A 11 -39.55 -12.72 0.82
CA GLN A 11 -38.20 -13.13 0.46
C GLN A 11 -37.30 -12.58 1.58
N LYS A 12 -36.82 -13.48 2.45
CA LYS A 12 -35.77 -13.13 3.40
C LYS A 12 -34.57 -12.71 2.55
N SER A 13 -34.20 -11.43 2.62
CA SER A 13 -32.95 -10.95 2.03
C SER A 13 -31.83 -11.75 2.66
N LEU A 14 -31.09 -12.48 1.81
CA LEU A 14 -29.88 -13.15 2.25
C LEU A 14 -28.85 -12.09 2.67
N PRO A 15 -28.00 -12.39 3.66
CA PRO A 15 -26.91 -11.50 4.06
C PRO A 15 -26.00 -11.18 2.87
N THR A 16 -25.49 -9.95 2.81
CA THR A 16 -24.43 -9.52 1.90
C THR A 16 -23.06 -9.90 2.45
N MET A 17 -21.99 -9.72 1.68
CA MET A 17 -20.61 -9.91 2.16
C MET A 17 -20.26 -9.06 3.39
N TYR A 18 -20.98 -7.95 3.63
CA TYR A 18 -20.81 -7.09 4.80
C TYR A 18 -21.52 -7.61 6.06
N ASP A 19 -22.45 -8.55 5.91
CA ASP A 19 -23.23 -9.14 7.00
C ASP A 19 -22.63 -10.47 7.49
N LEU A 20 -21.55 -10.95 6.87
CA LEU A 20 -20.93 -12.25 7.12
C LEU A 20 -19.60 -12.08 7.87
N PRO A 21 -19.32 -12.90 8.90
CA PRO A 21 -18.05 -12.85 9.64
C PRO A 21 -16.89 -13.38 8.78
N SER A 22 -15.71 -12.74 8.88
CA SER A 22 -14.54 -13.08 8.04
C SER A 22 -13.73 -14.28 8.53
N GLU A 23 -13.31 -14.30 9.81
CA GLU A 23 -12.70 -15.38 10.62
C GLU A 23 -12.10 -14.73 11.90
N ASP A 24 -11.74 -15.56 12.92
CA ASP A 24 -11.29 -15.27 14.31
C ASP A 24 -11.88 -14.04 15.06
N PRO A 25 -12.67 -14.23 16.14
CA PRO A 25 -13.15 -13.15 17.01
C PRO A 25 -12.06 -12.22 17.60
N GLU A 26 -10.80 -12.64 17.65
CA GLU A 26 -9.68 -11.83 18.14
C GLU A 26 -8.99 -10.97 17.06
N GLU A 27 -9.24 -11.21 15.76
CA GLU A 27 -8.69 -10.45 14.63
C GLU A 27 -9.80 -10.15 13.59
N PRO A 28 -10.67 -9.14 13.83
CA PRO A 28 -11.92 -8.94 13.08
C PRO A 28 -11.77 -8.41 11.65
N GLY A 29 -10.55 -8.33 11.11
CA GLY A 29 -10.30 -7.78 9.77
C GLY A 29 -10.81 -8.71 8.67
N LEU A 30 -11.56 -8.17 7.72
CA LEU A 30 -11.95 -8.90 6.51
C LEU A 30 -10.74 -9.08 5.59
N VAL A 31 -10.40 -10.32 5.23
CA VAL A 31 -9.52 -10.55 4.07
C VAL A 31 -10.35 -10.26 2.82
N ASP A 32 -10.32 -9.00 2.38
CA ASP A 32 -11.01 -8.54 1.18
C ASP A 32 -10.02 -8.26 0.03
N GLU A 33 -10.53 -8.19 -1.20
CA GLU A 33 -9.70 -7.96 -2.39
C GLU A 33 -8.92 -6.63 -2.32
N PHE A 34 -9.44 -5.62 -1.61
CA PHE A 34 -8.76 -4.34 -1.49
C PHE A 34 -7.47 -4.45 -0.67
N HIS A 35 -7.44 -5.30 0.36
CA HIS A 35 -6.24 -5.54 1.17
C HIS A 35 -5.17 -6.38 0.46
N ASP A 36 -5.50 -7.07 -0.64
CA ASP A 36 -4.47 -7.63 -1.52
C ASP A 36 -3.93 -6.57 -2.51
N VAL A 37 -4.85 -5.89 -3.20
CA VAL A 37 -4.55 -5.00 -4.34
C VAL A 37 -3.84 -3.71 -3.90
N GLN A 38 -4.35 -3.00 -2.90
CA GLN A 38 -3.81 -1.70 -2.49
C GLN A 38 -2.36 -1.80 -1.95
N PRO A 39 -2.01 -2.77 -1.10
CA PRO A 39 -0.62 -2.96 -0.67
C PRO A 39 0.32 -3.35 -1.82
N ASN A 40 -0.16 -4.07 -2.85
CA ASN A 40 0.65 -4.39 -4.04
C ASN A 40 1.03 -3.11 -4.80
N LEU A 41 0.09 -2.18 -4.99
CA LEU A 41 0.38 -0.88 -5.60
C LEU A 41 1.44 -0.10 -4.80
N LEU A 42 1.32 -0.04 -3.47
CA LEU A 42 2.31 0.63 -2.62
C LEU A 42 3.70 0.00 -2.78
N LYS A 43 3.79 -1.33 -2.74
CA LYS A 43 5.05 -2.05 -2.94
C LYS A 43 5.66 -1.77 -4.33
N ASN A 44 4.83 -1.77 -5.38
CA ASN A 44 5.28 -1.57 -6.75
C ASN A 44 5.74 -0.13 -7.02
N THR A 45 5.21 0.84 -6.29
CA THR A 45 5.50 2.27 -6.48
C THR A 45 6.49 2.85 -5.46
N CYS A 46 6.77 2.17 -4.35
CA CYS A 46 7.78 2.58 -3.37
C CYS A 46 9.21 2.36 -3.89
N GLN A 47 9.67 3.26 -4.76
CA GLN A 47 10.98 3.24 -5.40
C GLN A 47 11.79 4.47 -4.99
N SER A 48 12.37 4.42 -3.79
CA SER A 48 13.09 5.56 -3.23
C SER A 48 14.34 5.88 -4.07
N PRO A 49 14.59 7.15 -4.45
CA PRO A 49 15.86 7.56 -5.04
C PRO A 49 17.03 7.58 -4.04
N ASN A 50 16.72 7.65 -2.74
CA ASN A 50 17.72 7.79 -1.66
C ASN A 50 18.29 6.43 -1.20
N TYR A 51 17.59 5.33 -1.49
CA TYR A 51 17.99 3.99 -1.07
C TYR A 51 18.03 3.01 -2.24
N SER A 52 19.02 2.11 -2.24
CA SER A 52 18.96 0.94 -3.12
C SER A 52 17.88 -0.03 -2.64
N GLN A 53 17.22 -0.75 -3.55
CA GLN A 53 16.19 -1.75 -3.20
C GLN A 53 16.67 -2.89 -2.29
N LYS A 54 17.99 -3.07 -2.14
CA LYS A 54 18.60 -4.03 -1.23
C LYS A 54 18.75 -3.51 0.21
N ASP A 55 18.71 -2.19 0.39
CA ASP A 55 19.00 -1.49 1.64
C ASP A 55 17.72 -1.15 2.44
N TYR A 56 16.57 -1.65 1.99
CA TYR A 56 15.32 -1.58 2.72
C TYR A 56 14.46 -2.81 2.45
N PHE A 57 13.53 -3.06 3.36
CA PHE A 57 12.59 -4.17 3.27
C PHE A 57 11.15 -3.65 3.29
N ILE A 58 10.33 -4.13 2.35
CA ILE A 58 8.89 -3.89 2.31
C ILE A 58 8.19 -5.23 2.53
N ALA A 59 7.19 -5.23 3.41
CA ALA A 59 6.31 -6.36 3.62
C ALA A 59 4.84 -5.93 3.63
N LYS A 60 3.99 -6.92 3.39
CA LYS A 60 2.52 -6.84 3.39
C LYS A 60 2.02 -8.09 4.09
N ASP A 61 1.05 -7.96 4.99
CA ASP A 61 0.45 -9.08 5.73
C ASP A 61 1.46 -10.01 6.41
N LEU A 62 2.61 -9.48 6.83
CA LEU A 62 3.67 -10.24 7.47
C LEU A 62 3.64 -9.98 8.98
N ASN A 63 3.62 -11.05 9.78
CA ASN A 63 3.61 -10.92 11.24
C ASN A 63 4.86 -10.18 11.73
N LEU A 64 4.65 -9.13 12.50
CA LEU A 64 5.64 -8.27 13.12
C LEU A 64 5.67 -8.55 14.63
N TYR A 65 6.66 -9.33 15.06
CA TYR A 65 6.89 -9.67 16.46
C TYR A 65 7.79 -8.62 17.10
N TYR A 66 7.36 -8.06 18.24
CA TYR A 66 7.94 -6.85 18.80
C TYR A 66 8.41 -6.97 20.25
N ASP A 67 8.10 -8.06 20.95
CA ASP A 67 8.42 -8.23 22.37
C ASP A 67 9.05 -9.62 22.62
N SER A 68 10.32 -9.65 23.06
CA SER A 68 11.04 -10.90 23.36
C SER A 68 10.59 -11.56 24.66
N GLU A 69 10.01 -10.82 25.60
CA GLU A 69 9.44 -11.35 26.83
C GLU A 69 8.04 -11.95 26.57
N HIS A 70 7.38 -11.50 25.50
CA HIS A 70 6.11 -12.04 25.02
C HIS A 70 6.21 -12.48 23.55
N PRO A 71 6.99 -13.52 23.22
CA PRO A 71 7.39 -13.84 21.84
C PRO A 71 6.26 -14.32 20.93
N LEU A 72 5.06 -14.52 21.47
CA LEU A 72 3.84 -14.85 20.72
C LEU A 72 2.99 -13.62 20.39
N TRP A 73 3.38 -12.43 20.87
CA TRP A 73 2.70 -11.19 20.54
C TRP A 73 3.25 -10.64 19.24
N TYR A 74 2.33 -10.40 18.30
CA TYR A 74 2.63 -9.79 17.02
C TYR A 74 1.52 -8.80 16.66
N LYS A 75 1.85 -7.91 15.73
CA LYS A 75 0.88 -7.21 14.88
C LYS A 75 1.08 -7.66 13.45
N ARG A 76 0.09 -7.44 12.60
CA ARG A 76 0.14 -7.83 11.19
C ARG A 76 -0.29 -6.63 10.34
N PRO A 77 0.64 -5.69 10.09
CA PRO A 77 0.31 -4.50 9.31
C PRO A 77 0.01 -4.88 7.86
N ASP A 78 -0.96 -4.19 7.25
CA ASP A 78 -1.29 -4.38 5.83
C ASP A 78 -0.10 -4.06 4.92
N TRP A 79 0.70 -3.06 5.31
CA TRP A 79 1.94 -2.73 4.63
C TRP A 79 2.92 -2.04 5.58
N PHE A 80 4.22 -2.38 5.50
CA PHE A 80 5.26 -1.61 6.18
C PHE A 80 6.58 -1.60 5.42
N LEU A 81 7.39 -0.58 5.71
CA LEU A 81 8.73 -0.37 5.18
C LEU A 81 9.72 -0.24 6.36
N ALA A 82 10.79 -1.02 6.33
CA ALA A 82 11.91 -0.91 7.26
C ALA A 82 13.18 -0.46 6.51
N LEU A 83 13.65 0.76 6.82
CA LEU A 83 14.86 1.33 6.21
C LEU A 83 16.12 0.77 6.88
N GLY A 84 17.08 0.30 6.09
CA GLY A 84 18.29 -0.37 6.58
C GLY A 84 18.12 -1.88 6.79
N ALA A 85 16.89 -2.40 6.77
CA ALA A 85 16.65 -3.84 6.81
C ALA A 85 16.96 -4.45 5.43
N GLN A 86 17.91 -5.39 5.37
CA GLN A 86 18.33 -5.95 4.09
C GLN A 86 17.26 -6.84 3.47
N ARG A 87 17.08 -6.71 2.16
CA ARG A 87 16.24 -7.62 1.38
C ARG A 87 17.00 -8.91 1.07
N SER A 88 16.40 -10.06 1.39
CA SER A 88 16.97 -11.36 1.05
C SER A 88 17.07 -11.54 -0.47
N THR A 89 18.22 -12.01 -0.94
CA THR A 89 18.44 -12.37 -2.35
C THR A 89 18.35 -13.87 -2.61
N ASN A 90 18.12 -14.67 -1.56
CA ASN A 90 17.94 -16.11 -1.62
C ASN A 90 16.49 -16.45 -1.22
N GLN A 91 15.84 -17.31 -2.01
CA GLN A 91 14.45 -17.73 -1.75
C GLN A 91 14.29 -18.40 -0.38
N GLN A 92 15.29 -19.19 0.04
CA GLN A 92 15.27 -19.91 1.32
C GLN A 92 15.39 -18.98 2.53
N GLU A 93 15.84 -17.75 2.32
CA GLU A 93 16.03 -16.71 3.34
C GLU A 93 14.90 -15.68 3.34
N LEU A 94 13.84 -15.90 2.55
CA LEU A 94 12.65 -15.06 2.62
C LEU A 94 12.00 -15.18 4.01
N ARG A 95 11.63 -14.03 4.57
CA ARG A 95 11.11 -13.93 5.93
C ARG A 95 9.74 -14.60 6.03
N LEU A 96 9.58 -15.52 6.99
CA LEU A 96 8.28 -16.03 7.42
C LEU A 96 7.54 -15.04 8.32
N SER A 97 8.29 -14.18 9.01
CA SER A 97 7.82 -13.13 9.89
C SER A 97 8.93 -12.09 10.05
N TYR A 98 8.58 -10.87 10.44
CA TYR A 98 9.53 -9.84 10.83
C TYR A 98 9.67 -9.85 12.35
N VAL A 99 10.86 -10.16 12.83
CA VAL A 99 11.10 -10.42 14.26
C VAL A 99 12.09 -9.41 14.79
N MET A 100 11.62 -8.47 15.62
CA MET A 100 12.41 -7.30 16.04
C MET A 100 13.72 -7.65 16.75
N TRP A 101 13.73 -8.70 17.58
CA TRP A 101 14.95 -9.13 18.28
C TRP A 101 15.96 -9.87 17.37
N HIS A 102 15.60 -10.18 16.13
CA HIS A 102 16.53 -10.67 15.11
C HIS A 102 16.92 -9.58 14.11
N GLU A 103 15.94 -8.79 13.66
CA GLU A 103 16.13 -7.75 12.65
C GLU A 103 16.85 -6.53 13.20
N VAL A 104 16.63 -6.20 14.48
CA VAL A 104 17.13 -5.01 15.21
C VAL A 104 16.89 -3.66 14.53
N VAL A 105 16.07 -3.64 13.47
CA VAL A 105 15.65 -2.47 12.71
C VAL A 105 14.14 -2.37 12.82
N ALA A 106 13.64 -1.24 13.32
CA ALA A 106 12.20 -1.00 13.39
C ALA A 106 11.64 -0.58 12.02
N PRO A 107 10.34 -0.82 11.76
CA PRO A 107 9.67 -0.19 10.64
C PRO A 107 9.82 1.34 10.69
N PHE A 108 10.06 1.93 9.52
CA PHE A 108 10.10 3.37 9.30
C PHE A 108 8.71 3.94 9.01
N LEU A 109 7.93 3.22 8.19
CA LEU A 109 6.58 3.59 7.80
C LEU A 109 5.68 2.36 7.91
N VAL A 110 4.53 2.52 8.57
CA VAL A 110 3.44 1.54 8.59
C VAL A 110 2.21 2.16 7.96
N VAL A 111 1.52 1.39 7.11
CA VAL A 111 0.24 1.74 6.49
C VAL A 111 -0.79 0.68 6.89
N GLU A 112 -1.93 1.13 7.41
CA GLU A 112 -3.11 0.30 7.67
C GLU A 112 -4.27 0.79 6.80
N LEU A 113 -5.07 -0.16 6.33
CA LEU A 113 -6.22 0.04 5.46
C LEU A 113 -7.47 -0.19 6.31
N LEU A 114 -8.36 0.80 6.35
CA LEU A 114 -9.58 0.65 7.14
C LEU A 114 -10.48 -0.42 6.52
N SER A 115 -10.93 -1.31 7.38
CA SER A 115 -11.97 -2.29 7.09
C SER A 115 -13.11 -2.12 8.10
N PRO A 116 -14.35 -2.47 7.74
CA PRO A 116 -15.46 -2.46 8.68
C PRO A 116 -15.14 -3.27 9.94
N GLY A 117 -15.09 -2.62 11.10
CA GLY A 117 -14.83 -3.25 12.39
C GLY A 117 -13.39 -3.15 12.91
N THR A 118 -12.44 -2.59 12.15
CA THR A 118 -11.05 -2.35 12.62
C THR A 118 -10.75 -0.88 12.92
N GLU A 119 -11.69 0.03 12.64
CA GLU A 119 -11.46 1.47 12.66
C GLU A 119 -11.01 1.97 14.03
N ASP A 120 -11.66 1.52 15.11
CA ASP A 120 -11.28 1.94 16.45
C ASP A 120 -9.87 1.46 16.86
N GLU A 121 -9.39 0.34 16.32
CA GLU A 121 -8.03 -0.15 16.62
C GLU A 121 -6.98 0.60 15.80
N ASP A 122 -7.25 0.81 14.51
CA ASP A 122 -6.35 1.53 13.61
C ASP A 122 -6.25 3.02 14.00
N LEU A 123 -7.37 3.65 14.37
CA LEU A 123 -7.40 5.05 14.80
C LEU A 123 -6.93 5.28 16.25
N GLY A 124 -6.49 4.23 16.96
CA GLY A 124 -6.03 4.33 18.35
C GLY A 124 -7.14 4.67 19.35
N LEU A 125 -8.41 4.47 18.99
CA LEU A 125 -9.58 4.73 19.84
C LEU A 125 -9.92 3.55 20.78
N THR A 126 -9.31 2.40 20.56
CA THR A 126 -9.55 1.19 21.35
C THR A 126 -8.94 1.30 22.74
N ASP A 127 -9.78 1.19 23.78
CA ASP A 127 -9.34 1.18 25.17
C ASP A 127 -8.68 -0.17 25.52
N ARG A 128 -7.47 -0.11 26.10
CA ARG A 128 -6.72 -1.27 26.57
C ARG A 128 -7.35 -1.97 27.76
N LYS A 129 -8.27 -1.36 28.51
CA LYS A 129 -8.78 -1.85 29.82
C LYS A 129 -9.25 -3.31 29.86
N HIS A 130 -9.56 -3.94 28.73
CA HIS A 130 -9.98 -5.34 28.66
C HIS A 130 -9.09 -6.23 27.78
N ARG A 131 -7.96 -5.73 27.27
CA ARG A 131 -7.05 -6.46 26.39
C ARG A 131 -5.76 -6.87 27.10
N LYS A 132 -5.35 -8.12 26.89
CA LYS A 132 -4.07 -8.65 27.40
C LYS A 132 -2.88 -8.15 26.59
N ARG A 133 -3.07 -7.91 25.28
CA ARG A 133 -2.04 -7.47 24.33
C ARG A 133 -2.15 -5.95 24.08
N PRO A 134 -1.04 -5.24 23.85
CA PRO A 134 -1.05 -3.84 23.41
C PRO A 134 -1.86 -3.61 22.12
N THR A 135 -2.44 -2.42 21.95
CA THR A 135 -3.13 -1.99 20.72
C THR A 135 -2.15 -1.76 19.58
N LYS A 136 -2.62 -1.68 18.32
CA LYS A 136 -1.76 -1.29 17.19
C LYS A 136 -1.04 0.04 17.47
N TRP A 137 -1.79 1.04 17.95
CA TRP A 137 -1.25 2.35 18.31
C TRP A 137 -0.12 2.27 19.34
N GLU A 138 -0.33 1.57 20.46
CA GLU A 138 0.71 1.40 21.50
C GLU A 138 1.96 0.71 20.95
N VAL A 139 1.79 -0.33 20.12
CA VAL A 139 2.92 -1.05 19.52
C VAL A 139 3.71 -0.13 18.60
N TYR A 140 3.04 0.58 17.70
CA TYR A 140 3.73 1.41 16.71
C TYR A 140 4.33 2.68 17.34
N GLU A 141 3.61 3.35 18.25
CA GLU A 141 4.04 4.60 18.88
C GLU A 141 5.06 4.37 19.99
N GLU A 142 4.73 3.52 20.97
CA GLU A 142 5.47 3.47 22.24
C GLU A 142 6.57 2.40 22.23
N ILE A 143 6.30 1.24 21.61
CA ILE A 143 7.21 0.09 21.63
C ILE A 143 8.21 0.15 20.46
N LEU A 144 7.69 0.24 19.24
CA LEU A 144 8.50 0.22 18.02
C LEU A 144 8.99 1.61 17.61
N GLN A 145 8.32 2.67 18.07
CA GLN A 145 8.64 4.05 17.71
C GLN A 145 8.75 4.25 16.20
N VAL A 146 7.75 3.74 15.46
CA VAL A 146 7.69 3.86 14.00
C VAL A 146 7.55 5.36 13.66
N PRO A 147 8.47 5.95 12.87
CA PRO A 147 8.44 7.37 12.55
C PRO A 147 7.16 7.86 11.88
N TYR A 148 6.59 7.08 10.95
CA TYR A 148 5.37 7.45 10.24
C TYR A 148 4.32 6.34 10.30
N TYR A 149 3.09 6.74 10.60
CA TYR A 149 1.94 5.87 10.60
C TYR A 149 0.84 6.45 9.71
N VAL A 150 0.33 5.67 8.76
CA VAL A 150 -0.67 6.10 7.79
C VAL A 150 -1.87 5.19 7.84
N ILE A 151 -3.06 5.78 7.80
CA ILE A 151 -4.33 5.06 7.78
C ILE A 151 -5.09 5.50 6.54
N TYR A 152 -5.54 4.57 5.70
CA TYR A 152 -6.30 4.87 4.50
C TYR A 152 -7.73 4.32 4.54
N ASP A 153 -8.71 5.22 4.36
CA ASP A 153 -10.12 4.90 4.19
C ASP A 153 -10.52 4.99 2.71
N ARG A 154 -10.83 3.84 2.12
CA ARG A 154 -11.29 3.72 0.72
C ARG A 154 -12.72 4.22 0.50
N TYR A 155 -13.56 4.22 1.53
CA TYR A 155 -14.96 4.63 1.44
C TYR A 155 -15.05 6.15 1.45
N ASP A 156 -14.34 6.79 2.38
CA ASP A 156 -14.26 8.26 2.46
C ASP A 156 -13.21 8.86 1.51
N ASN A 157 -12.36 8.02 0.90
CA ASN A 157 -11.27 8.41 0.01
C ASN A 157 -10.36 9.46 0.65
N LYS A 158 -9.96 9.18 1.90
CA LYS A 158 -9.07 10.02 2.70
C LYS A 158 -8.04 9.13 3.37
N PHE A 159 -6.80 9.60 3.46
CA PHE A 159 -5.85 9.04 4.40
C PHE A 159 -5.49 10.06 5.45
N ARG A 160 -5.11 9.54 6.62
CA ARG A 160 -4.56 10.29 7.74
C ARG A 160 -3.11 9.85 7.90
N ALA A 161 -2.24 10.77 8.25
CA ALA A 161 -0.85 10.47 8.53
C ALA A 161 -0.47 11.03 9.88
N PHE A 162 0.33 10.28 10.60
CA PHE A 162 0.86 10.62 11.90
C PHE A 162 2.37 10.52 11.85
N VAL A 163 3.04 11.47 12.49
CA VAL A 163 4.49 11.48 12.65
C VAL A 163 4.83 11.36 14.12
N LEU A 164 5.82 10.54 14.45
CA LEU A 164 6.29 10.40 15.82
C LEU A 164 7.15 11.60 16.20
N GLN A 165 6.66 12.43 17.10
CA GLN A 165 7.38 13.58 17.67
C GLN A 165 7.41 13.50 19.18
N SER A 166 8.60 13.64 19.77
CA SER A 166 8.80 13.58 21.22
C SER A 166 8.20 12.32 21.89
N GLY A 167 8.20 11.19 21.17
CA GLY A 167 7.67 9.91 21.64
C GLY A 167 6.16 9.76 21.57
N LYS A 168 5.45 10.66 20.86
CA LYS A 168 4.01 10.57 20.63
C LYS A 168 3.66 10.87 19.17
N TYR A 169 2.60 10.25 18.67
CA TYR A 169 2.11 10.53 17.34
C TYR A 169 1.37 11.86 17.32
N GLU A 170 1.76 12.71 16.38
CA GLU A 170 1.05 13.93 16.02
C GLU A 170 0.47 13.75 14.62
N GLU A 171 -0.83 14.04 14.48
CA GLU A 171 -1.49 14.00 13.18
C GLU A 171 -0.98 15.14 12.30
N LEU A 172 -0.61 14.81 11.07
CA LEU A 172 -0.15 15.77 10.07
C LEU A 172 -1.34 16.38 9.33
N GLU A 173 -1.32 17.70 9.17
CA GLU A 173 -2.21 18.39 8.26
C GLU A 173 -1.75 18.16 6.81
N LEU A 174 -2.44 17.27 6.10
CA LEU A 174 -2.11 16.94 4.72
C LEU A 174 -2.60 18.03 3.75
N SER A 175 -1.72 18.98 3.43
CA SER A 175 -1.98 19.96 2.36
C SER A 175 -2.21 19.23 1.03
N GLN A 176 -3.39 19.42 0.44
CA GLN A 176 -3.83 18.77 -0.80
C GLN A 176 -3.89 17.23 -0.74
N GLY A 177 -3.95 16.64 0.46
CA GLY A 177 -4.02 15.18 0.62
C GLY A 177 -2.75 14.47 0.18
N THR A 178 -1.59 15.05 0.49
CA THR A 178 -0.28 14.45 0.20
C THR A 178 0.63 14.51 1.42
N LEU A 179 1.48 13.50 1.56
CA LEU A 179 2.50 13.38 2.59
C LEU A 179 3.86 13.30 1.90
N TRP A 180 4.82 14.13 2.29
CA TRP A 180 6.20 14.03 1.81
C TRP A 180 7.08 13.35 2.86
N LEU A 181 7.85 12.34 2.45
CA LEU A 181 8.75 11.55 3.30
C LEU A 181 10.18 11.85 2.88
N GLU A 182 10.80 12.81 3.57
CA GLU A 182 12.13 13.36 3.23
C GLU A 182 13.20 12.27 3.16
N GLU A 183 13.20 11.33 4.10
CA GLU A 183 14.14 10.22 4.14
C GLU A 183 14.07 9.37 2.86
N LEU A 184 12.86 9.14 2.35
CA LEU A 184 12.66 8.38 1.12
C LEU A 184 12.91 9.21 -0.14
N GLY A 185 12.81 10.54 -0.07
CA GLY A 185 12.72 11.38 -1.27
C GLY A 185 11.47 11.04 -2.10
N LEU A 186 10.40 10.61 -1.42
CA LEU A 186 9.14 10.19 -2.01
C LEU A 186 7.98 10.89 -1.33
N GLY A 187 6.93 11.14 -2.11
CA GLY A 187 5.64 11.53 -1.59
C GLY A 187 4.64 10.38 -1.64
N LEU A 188 3.63 10.43 -0.78
CA LEU A 188 2.49 9.52 -0.73
C LEU A 188 1.20 10.34 -0.90
N GLY A 189 0.30 9.88 -1.75
CA GLY A 189 -0.95 10.61 -2.03
C GLY A 189 -2.02 9.72 -2.64
N LEU A 190 -3.20 10.30 -2.88
CA LEU A 190 -4.31 9.60 -3.52
C LEU A 190 -4.32 9.87 -5.03
N TRP A 191 -4.00 8.85 -5.80
CA TRP A 191 -4.07 8.87 -7.26
C TRP A 191 -5.44 8.36 -7.72
N GLU A 192 -6.15 9.17 -8.52
CA GLU A 192 -7.40 8.76 -9.16
C GLU A 192 -7.12 8.11 -10.52
N GLY A 193 -7.48 6.85 -10.67
CA GLY A 193 -7.18 6.09 -11.87
C GLY A 193 -7.64 4.64 -11.81
N SER A 194 -7.09 3.82 -12.71
CA SER A 194 -7.37 2.39 -12.79
C SER A 194 -6.12 1.58 -12.48
N TYR A 195 -6.18 0.73 -11.46
CA TYR A 195 -5.13 -0.24 -11.15
C TYR A 195 -5.75 -1.64 -11.19
N GLU A 196 -5.12 -2.57 -11.89
CA GLU A 196 -5.65 -3.93 -12.13
C GLU A 196 -7.12 -3.90 -12.65
N GLU A 197 -7.39 -3.00 -13.60
CA GLU A 197 -8.72 -2.77 -14.21
C GLU A 197 -9.81 -2.23 -13.25
N VAL A 198 -9.47 -1.97 -11.98
CA VAL A 198 -10.38 -1.39 -11.00
C VAL A 198 -10.16 0.12 -10.91
N LYS A 199 -11.24 0.88 -11.17
CA LYS A 199 -11.24 2.34 -11.04
C LYS A 199 -11.46 2.76 -9.60
N GLY A 200 -10.69 3.73 -9.13
CA GLY A 200 -10.83 4.27 -7.78
C GLY A 200 -9.79 5.33 -7.46
N LYS A 201 -9.77 5.75 -6.20
CA LYS A 201 -8.62 6.47 -5.63
C LYS A 201 -7.75 5.48 -4.89
N TRP A 202 -6.46 5.55 -5.18
CA TRP A 202 -5.48 4.61 -4.68
C TRP A 202 -4.36 5.35 -3.97
N LEU A 203 -3.97 4.86 -2.80
CA LEU A 203 -2.78 5.36 -2.12
C LEU A 203 -1.54 4.95 -2.93
N ARG A 204 -0.74 5.92 -3.35
CA ARG A 204 0.34 5.71 -4.34
C ARG A 204 1.52 6.63 -4.08
N PHE A 205 2.73 6.15 -4.36
CA PHE A 205 3.94 6.96 -4.25
C PHE A 205 4.18 7.85 -5.49
N TYR A 206 4.70 9.05 -5.28
CA TYR A 206 5.10 10.01 -6.30
C TYR A 206 6.50 10.57 -6.03
N ASP A 207 7.14 11.10 -7.06
CA ASP A 207 8.51 11.65 -7.00
C ASP A 207 8.56 13.14 -6.58
N ALA A 208 9.77 13.69 -6.41
CA ALA A 208 9.96 15.09 -6.03
C ALA A 208 9.42 16.11 -7.07
N MET A 209 9.11 15.67 -8.28
CA MET A 209 8.51 16.50 -9.34
C MET A 209 6.98 16.41 -9.35
N GLY A 210 6.37 15.60 -8.47
CA GLY A 210 4.94 15.37 -8.42
C GLY A 210 4.44 14.31 -9.41
N ASN A 211 5.34 13.55 -10.06
CA ASN A 211 4.92 12.47 -10.96
C ASN A 211 4.67 11.19 -10.18
N TRP A 212 3.54 10.54 -10.45
CA TRP A 212 3.25 9.21 -9.90
C TRP A 212 4.30 8.20 -10.38
N ILE A 213 4.88 7.46 -9.44
CA ILE A 213 5.88 6.44 -9.79
C ILE A 213 5.16 5.33 -10.55
N PRO A 214 5.62 4.98 -11.76
CA PRO A 214 4.94 3.97 -12.57
C PRO A 214 5.13 2.56 -11.98
N THR A 215 4.09 1.75 -12.06
CA THR A 215 4.16 0.32 -11.77
C THR A 215 5.01 -0.39 -12.83
N PRO A 216 5.49 -1.62 -12.57
CA PRO A 216 6.21 -2.41 -13.59
C PRO A 216 5.44 -2.53 -14.91
N GLU A 217 4.13 -2.73 -14.86
CA GLU A 217 3.26 -2.88 -16.02
C GLU A 217 3.17 -1.56 -16.80
N GLU A 218 2.97 -0.44 -16.12
CA GLU A 218 2.94 0.88 -16.75
C GLU A 218 4.30 1.24 -17.37
N LYS A 219 5.42 0.85 -16.74
CA LYS A 219 6.76 1.03 -17.32
C LYS A 219 6.92 0.26 -18.62
N VAL A 220 6.51 -1.01 -18.64
CA VAL A 220 6.56 -1.85 -19.84
C VAL A 220 5.73 -1.22 -20.97
N GLU A 221 4.53 -0.75 -20.67
CA GLU A 221 3.68 -0.11 -21.69
C GLU A 221 4.27 1.22 -22.18
N GLN A 222 4.85 2.03 -21.28
CA GLN A 222 5.55 3.26 -21.67
C GLN A 222 6.75 2.97 -22.57
N GLU A 223 7.54 1.96 -22.26
CA GLU A 223 8.69 1.54 -23.08
C GLU A 223 8.24 1.02 -24.45
N ARG A 224 7.17 0.22 -24.49
CA ARG A 224 6.56 -0.25 -25.74
C ARG A 224 6.08 0.91 -26.61
N GLN A 225 5.32 1.85 -26.04
CA GLN A 225 4.84 3.01 -26.78
C GLN A 225 5.99 3.87 -27.30
N ARG A 226 7.09 4.00 -26.54
CA ARG A 226 8.31 4.69 -27.00
C ARG A 226 8.97 3.97 -28.17
N ALA A 227 9.06 2.63 -28.12
CA ALA A 227 9.61 1.83 -29.21
C ALA A 227 8.77 1.97 -30.49
N ASP A 228 7.45 1.83 -30.38
CA ASP A 228 6.52 1.95 -31.51
C ASP A 228 6.60 3.36 -32.14
N ASN A 229 6.65 4.42 -31.32
CA ASN A 229 6.80 5.79 -31.80
C ASN A 229 8.16 6.04 -32.47
N ALA A 230 9.23 5.44 -31.95
CA ALA A 230 10.57 5.52 -32.55
C ALA A 230 10.61 4.82 -33.91
N GLU A 231 9.99 3.64 -34.04
CA GLU A 231 9.88 2.92 -35.31
C GLU A 231 9.13 3.73 -36.37
N VAL A 232 7.98 4.32 -35.99
CA VAL A 232 7.21 5.20 -36.89
C VAL A 232 8.04 6.40 -37.32
N THR A 233 8.77 7.03 -36.40
CA THR A 233 9.62 8.19 -36.69
C THR A 233 10.78 7.80 -37.62
N ILE A 234 11.44 6.68 -37.37
CA ILE A 234 12.52 6.15 -38.22
C ILE A 234 12.00 5.87 -39.63
N GLN A 235 10.81 5.28 -39.77
CA GLN A 235 10.23 5.00 -41.07
C GLN A 235 9.91 6.30 -41.83
N GLN A 236 9.32 7.29 -41.17
CA GLN A 236 9.04 8.59 -41.78
C GLN A 236 10.32 9.31 -42.23
N LEU A 237 11.39 9.25 -41.43
CA LEU A 237 12.68 9.82 -41.80
C LEU A 237 13.31 9.09 -42.99
N ARG A 238 13.23 7.76 -43.04
CA ARG A 238 13.70 6.95 -44.18
C ARG A 238 12.95 7.33 -45.46
N ASP A 239 11.63 7.41 -45.41
CA ASP A 239 10.81 7.79 -46.55
C ASP A 239 11.15 9.21 -47.02
N ARG A 240 11.41 10.14 -46.09
CA ARG A 240 11.80 11.51 -46.41
C ARG A 240 13.19 11.59 -47.03
N LEU A 241 14.16 10.81 -46.55
CA LEU A 241 15.51 10.73 -47.14
C LEU A 241 15.45 10.20 -48.58
N LEU A 242 14.65 9.15 -48.82
CA LEU A 242 14.43 8.61 -50.15
C LEU A 242 13.80 9.66 -51.10
N GLN A 243 12.83 10.46 -50.62
CA GLN A 243 12.28 11.58 -51.40
C GLN A 243 13.31 12.66 -51.74
N LEU A 244 14.32 12.85 -50.89
CA LEU A 244 15.43 13.77 -51.12
C LEU A 244 16.55 13.16 -51.96
N GLY A 245 16.39 11.92 -52.43
CA GLY A 245 17.38 11.20 -53.25
C GLY A 245 18.57 10.65 -52.46
N VAL A 246 18.48 10.60 -51.14
CA VAL A 246 19.50 10.03 -50.25
C VAL A 246 19.10 8.60 -49.90
N ASP A 247 19.95 7.61 -50.18
CA ASP A 247 19.74 6.24 -49.72
C ASP A 247 19.99 6.17 -48.20
N PRO A 248 18.97 5.89 -47.36
CA PRO A 248 19.13 5.84 -45.92
C PRO A 248 20.12 4.76 -45.45
N ASN A 249 20.36 3.72 -46.26
CA ASN A 249 21.31 2.65 -45.95
C ASN A 249 22.76 2.98 -46.33
N SER A 250 22.97 4.12 -46.99
CA SER A 250 24.29 4.61 -47.38
C SER A 250 24.88 5.64 -46.40
N LEU A 251 24.11 6.04 -45.39
CA LEU A 251 24.55 6.93 -44.32
C LEU A 251 25.39 6.14 -43.29
N PRO A 252 26.53 6.68 -42.81
CA PRO A 252 27.43 6.02 -41.87
C PRO A 252 26.84 5.87 -40.46
#